data_AF-A0A944Z4P3-F1
#
_entry.id   AF-A0A944Z4P3-F1
#
_cell.length_a   1.000
_cell.length_b   1.000
_cell.length_c   1.000
_cell.angle_alpha   90.00
_cell.angle_beta   90.00
_cell.angle_gamma   90.00
#
_symmetry.space_group_name_H-M   'P 1'
#
loop_
_entity.id
_entity.type
_entity.pdbx_description
1 polymer ?
#
loop_
_entity_poly.entity_id
_entity_poly.type
_entity_poly.pdbx_seq_one_letter_code
_entity_poly.pdbx_strand_id
1 'polypeptide(L)'
;MQQALYRKYRPEKLSQLVGQEEAVSLITQQIKKDNLGHAYLFSGPRGVGKTSLARIIATQLGCDPIFDITEIDAASNNKVDDIRDMNESVNFIASSPGQKRVYILDEVHMLSNAASNAFLKTLEEPPEHIIFILATTEPERVLETVKSRTTHIVFKKISEEDIVKTIQEIGKKEKMILELDVLKIIATFSDGSLRDGINLFEQTYNTFGKKTTVDDLYGILGKLSTKEFETIINSIETQDTAAVLAVIRDAYKKGLQPSDVMESISEFFRNMFYLKYLPNDEKLDSLTPNIKNLLETADKKVNAKQLIRILDLIDDLNQNLSNSTSQHLKLELFLMKVIKPELGSDVKTIGYRIDLLEGKLSKNEVMPTKMNSPQVEKKDTLSETSIPKNISKKNSTPKKESLGNFDVFWPKILEEMKQELTPRKYSYLTAVRADVEEEDVINLIVDKENEFLFEELKKSEEIIDLLKSIIAKMMGLEIIVKVTLSLDTKKNIQEKGLSVAQEIFDVEDLT
;
A
#
# COMPACT_ATOMS: atom_id res chain seq x y z
N MET A 1 6.02 -24.98 -34.37
CA MET A 1 5.95 -24.46 -32.99
C MET A 1 5.09 -25.39 -32.17
N GLN A 2 5.56 -25.83 -31.00
CA GLN A 2 4.73 -26.55 -30.05
C GLN A 2 3.65 -25.59 -29.52
N GLN A 3 2.42 -26.06 -29.38
CA GLN A 3 1.32 -25.26 -28.83
C GLN A 3 1.57 -25.00 -27.35
N ALA A 4 1.44 -23.73 -26.91
CA ALA A 4 1.60 -23.35 -25.51
C ALA A 4 0.69 -24.14 -24.58
N LEU A 5 1.18 -24.49 -23.39
CA LEU A 5 0.51 -25.43 -22.48
C LEU A 5 -0.85 -24.91 -22.02
N TYR A 6 -0.99 -23.61 -21.76
CA TYR A 6 -2.26 -23.03 -21.33
C TYR A 6 -3.36 -23.14 -22.40
N ARG A 7 -2.99 -23.29 -23.69
CA ARG A 7 -3.94 -23.58 -24.78
C ARG A 7 -4.20 -25.07 -24.91
N LYS A 8 -3.15 -25.90 -24.81
CA LYS A 8 -3.23 -27.36 -24.90
C LYS A 8 -4.09 -27.97 -23.78
N TYR A 9 -4.01 -27.40 -22.58
CA TYR A 9 -4.73 -27.84 -21.39
C TYR A 9 -5.94 -26.97 -21.06
N ARG A 10 -6.46 -26.22 -22.04
CA ARG A 10 -7.70 -25.46 -21.85
C ARG A 10 -8.84 -26.45 -21.53
N PRO A 11 -9.65 -26.21 -20.48
CA PRO A 11 -10.74 -27.11 -20.13
C PRO A 11 -11.76 -27.30 -21.27
N GLU A 12 -12.11 -28.56 -21.55
CA GLU A 12 -13.12 -28.96 -22.55
C GLU A 12 -14.39 -29.52 -21.90
N LYS A 13 -14.33 -29.87 -20.61
CA LYS A 13 -15.45 -30.41 -19.83
C LYS A 13 -15.66 -29.60 -18.56
N LEU A 14 -16.90 -29.55 -18.09
CA LEU A 14 -17.27 -28.88 -16.83
C LEU A 14 -16.44 -29.40 -15.64
N SER A 15 -16.14 -30.71 -15.60
CA SER A 15 -15.35 -31.33 -14.54
C SER A 15 -13.86 -30.94 -14.54
N GLN A 16 -13.37 -30.28 -15.58
CA GLN A 16 -12.00 -29.81 -15.70
C GLN A 16 -11.85 -28.33 -15.32
N LEU A 17 -12.95 -27.64 -15.05
CA LEU A 17 -12.90 -26.25 -14.58
C LEU A 17 -12.57 -26.25 -13.09
N VAL A 18 -11.48 -25.57 -12.73
CA VAL A 18 -10.90 -25.61 -11.39
C VAL A 18 -11.35 -24.39 -10.59
N GLY A 19 -11.82 -24.60 -9.35
CA GLY A 19 -12.16 -23.54 -8.39
C GLY A 19 -13.42 -22.74 -8.73
N GLN A 20 -14.31 -23.28 -9.58
CA GLN A 20 -15.53 -22.61 -10.04
C GLN A 20 -16.78 -23.50 -9.85
N GLU A 21 -16.87 -24.18 -8.72
CA GLU A 21 -17.90 -25.20 -8.43
C GLU A 21 -19.32 -24.61 -8.48
N GLU A 22 -19.51 -23.41 -7.97
CA GLU A 22 -20.81 -22.70 -7.97
C GLU A 22 -21.28 -22.40 -9.40
N ALA A 23 -20.40 -21.85 -10.24
CA ALA A 23 -20.70 -21.54 -11.65
C ALA A 23 -21.00 -22.83 -12.44
N VAL A 24 -20.19 -23.88 -12.25
CA VAL A 24 -20.39 -25.18 -12.88
C VAL A 24 -21.72 -25.81 -12.45
N SER A 25 -22.05 -25.75 -11.16
CA SER A 25 -23.29 -26.30 -10.61
C SER A 25 -24.52 -25.61 -11.21
N LEU A 26 -24.53 -24.28 -11.24
CA LEU A 26 -25.62 -23.47 -11.79
C LEU A 26 -25.87 -23.83 -13.27
N ILE A 27 -24.82 -23.81 -14.09
CA ILE A 27 -24.92 -24.14 -15.51
C ILE A 27 -25.37 -25.59 -15.71
N THR A 28 -24.82 -26.53 -14.96
CA THR A 28 -25.22 -27.96 -15.03
C THR A 28 -26.70 -28.13 -14.73
N GLN A 29 -27.23 -27.42 -13.74
CA GLN A 29 -28.66 -27.50 -13.39
C GLN A 29 -29.55 -26.88 -14.47
N GLN A 30 -29.15 -25.75 -15.05
CA GLN A 30 -29.91 -25.11 -16.14
C GLN A 30 -29.96 -25.96 -17.40
N ILE A 31 -28.83 -26.58 -17.77
CA ILE A 31 -28.77 -27.53 -18.91
C ILE A 31 -29.66 -28.73 -18.66
N LYS A 32 -29.62 -29.32 -17.45
CA LYS A 32 -30.48 -30.48 -17.12
C LYS A 32 -31.97 -30.17 -17.14
N LYS A 33 -32.36 -28.93 -16.84
CA LYS A 33 -33.75 -28.47 -16.82
C LYS A 33 -34.23 -27.93 -18.18
N ASP A 34 -33.37 -27.94 -19.19
CA ASP A 34 -33.59 -27.28 -20.49
C ASP A 34 -34.06 -25.83 -20.35
N ASN A 35 -33.48 -25.12 -19.37
CA ASN A 35 -33.85 -23.76 -18.98
C ASN A 35 -32.59 -22.89 -18.89
N LEU A 36 -31.82 -22.87 -19.98
CA LEU A 36 -30.74 -21.92 -20.15
C LEU A 36 -31.30 -20.54 -20.47
N GLY A 37 -30.77 -19.51 -19.82
CA GLY A 37 -31.06 -18.12 -20.15
C GLY A 37 -30.55 -17.75 -21.54
N HIS A 38 -31.14 -16.71 -22.12
CA HIS A 38 -30.71 -16.17 -23.41
C HIS A 38 -29.40 -15.38 -23.32
N ALA A 39 -29.04 -14.87 -22.13
CA ALA A 39 -27.83 -14.10 -21.93
C ALA A 39 -27.20 -14.32 -20.55
N TYR A 40 -25.87 -14.41 -20.53
CA TYR A 40 -25.06 -14.56 -19.32
C TYR A 40 -23.99 -13.47 -19.25
N LEU A 41 -23.72 -12.99 -18.04
CA LEU A 41 -22.58 -12.12 -17.75
C LEU A 41 -21.63 -12.88 -16.81
N PHE A 42 -20.45 -13.22 -17.29
CA PHE A 42 -19.37 -13.85 -16.54
C PHE A 42 -18.40 -12.76 -16.08
N SER A 43 -18.35 -12.51 -14.78
CA SER A 43 -17.42 -11.53 -14.22
C SER A 43 -16.39 -12.18 -13.33
N GLY A 44 -15.16 -11.67 -13.33
CA GLY A 44 -14.14 -12.07 -12.37
C GLY A 44 -12.74 -11.88 -12.93
N PRO A 45 -11.70 -12.22 -12.17
CA PRO A 45 -10.31 -12.00 -12.57
C PRO A 45 -9.97 -12.64 -13.92
N ARG A 46 -8.90 -12.16 -14.57
CA ARG A 46 -8.42 -12.76 -15.82
C ARG A 46 -7.90 -14.18 -15.56
N GLY A 47 -8.00 -15.05 -16.58
CA GLY A 47 -7.40 -16.39 -16.53
C GLY A 47 -8.05 -17.42 -15.59
N VAL A 48 -9.17 -17.10 -14.95
CA VAL A 48 -9.96 -18.01 -14.08
C VAL A 48 -10.90 -18.97 -14.83
N GLY A 49 -11.03 -18.82 -16.15
CA GLY A 49 -11.79 -19.76 -17.00
C GLY A 49 -13.14 -19.26 -17.53
N LYS A 50 -13.44 -17.96 -17.50
CA LYS A 50 -14.68 -17.36 -18.06
C LYS A 50 -14.97 -17.83 -19.49
N THR A 51 -14.06 -17.55 -20.42
CA THR A 51 -14.17 -17.93 -21.84
C THR A 51 -14.08 -19.45 -22.03
N SER A 52 -13.50 -20.21 -21.09
CA SER A 52 -13.48 -21.68 -21.15
C SER A 52 -14.85 -22.26 -20.82
N LEU A 53 -15.51 -21.77 -19.75
CA LEU A 53 -16.88 -22.18 -19.43
C LEU A 53 -17.84 -21.84 -20.57
N ALA A 54 -17.68 -20.67 -21.20
CA ALA A 54 -18.48 -20.25 -22.34
C ALA A 54 -18.42 -21.26 -23.51
N ARG A 55 -17.20 -21.71 -23.87
CA ARG A 55 -16.99 -22.75 -24.89
C ARG A 55 -17.57 -24.10 -24.48
N ILE A 56 -17.44 -24.47 -23.21
CA ILE A 56 -17.98 -25.74 -22.70
C ILE A 56 -19.51 -25.74 -22.81
N ILE A 57 -20.18 -24.62 -22.50
CA ILE A 57 -21.63 -24.46 -22.67
C ILE A 57 -22.02 -24.66 -24.13
N ALA A 58 -21.36 -23.97 -25.05
CA ALA A 58 -21.64 -24.12 -26.49
C ALA A 58 -21.44 -25.56 -26.97
N THR A 59 -20.37 -26.22 -26.52
CA THR A 59 -20.10 -27.62 -26.88
C THR A 59 -21.18 -28.57 -26.32
N GLN A 60 -21.67 -28.33 -25.11
CA GLN A 60 -22.77 -29.12 -24.51
C GLN A 60 -24.11 -28.92 -25.21
N LEU A 61 -24.31 -27.76 -25.84
CA LEU A 61 -25.46 -27.46 -26.70
C LEU A 61 -25.36 -28.08 -28.10
N GLY A 62 -24.25 -28.77 -28.39
CA GLY A 62 -23.99 -29.37 -29.70
C GLY A 62 -23.64 -28.37 -30.79
N CYS A 63 -23.25 -27.14 -30.42
CA CYS A 63 -22.82 -26.11 -31.37
C CYS A 63 -21.53 -26.55 -32.07
N ASP A 64 -21.44 -26.37 -33.38
CA ASP A 64 -20.18 -26.53 -34.10
C ASP A 64 -19.19 -25.42 -33.71
N PRO A 65 -17.96 -25.74 -33.29
CA PRO A 65 -16.99 -24.73 -32.84
C PRO A 65 -16.58 -23.69 -33.88
N ILE A 66 -16.76 -23.98 -35.18
CA ILE A 66 -16.35 -23.12 -36.29
C ILE A 66 -17.51 -22.24 -36.73
N PHE A 67 -18.71 -22.81 -36.84
CA PHE A 67 -19.84 -22.12 -37.45
C PHE A 67 -20.83 -21.54 -36.43
N ASP A 68 -21.00 -22.20 -35.28
CA ASP A 68 -22.04 -21.83 -34.31
C ASP A 68 -21.48 -21.12 -33.08
N ILE A 69 -20.16 -20.99 -32.95
CA ILE A 69 -19.50 -20.21 -31.90
C ILE A 69 -18.83 -18.99 -32.52
N THR A 70 -19.30 -17.79 -32.15
CA THR A 70 -18.68 -16.53 -32.57
C THR A 70 -18.07 -15.84 -31.36
N GLU A 71 -16.73 -15.73 -31.34
CA GLU A 71 -15.99 -15.01 -30.29
C GLU A 71 -15.60 -13.62 -30.78
N ILE A 72 -15.97 -12.60 -30.01
CA ILE A 72 -15.70 -11.20 -30.31
C ILE A 72 -14.96 -10.62 -29.11
N ASP A 73 -13.77 -10.09 -29.36
CA ASP A 73 -13.05 -9.28 -28.39
C ASP A 73 -13.58 -7.84 -28.45
N ALA A 74 -14.28 -7.41 -27.39
CA ALA A 74 -14.86 -6.08 -27.31
C ALA A 74 -13.81 -4.98 -27.21
N ALA A 75 -12.57 -5.27 -26.80
CA ALA A 75 -11.49 -4.28 -26.83
C ALA A 75 -11.14 -3.87 -28.28
N SER A 76 -11.19 -4.84 -29.19
CA SER A 76 -10.90 -4.66 -30.61
C SER A 76 -12.13 -4.23 -31.43
N ASN A 77 -13.33 -4.60 -30.99
CA ASN A 77 -14.61 -4.36 -31.66
C ASN A 77 -15.55 -3.53 -30.78
N ASN A 78 -15.09 -2.33 -30.37
CA ASN A 78 -15.80 -1.49 -29.39
C ASN A 78 -16.80 -0.49 -30.00
N LYS A 79 -16.91 -0.42 -31.33
CA LYS A 79 -17.72 0.59 -32.01
C LYS A 79 -19.16 0.13 -32.19
N VAL A 80 -20.04 1.11 -32.40
CA VAL A 80 -21.48 0.88 -32.61
C VAL A 80 -21.71 0.03 -33.86
N ASP A 81 -20.98 0.31 -34.92
CA ASP A 81 -21.15 -0.36 -36.20
C ASP A 81 -20.75 -1.85 -36.10
N ASP A 82 -19.67 -2.18 -35.38
CA ASP A 82 -19.26 -3.57 -35.12
C ASP A 82 -20.38 -4.39 -34.44
N ILE A 83 -21.05 -3.79 -33.45
CA ILE A 83 -22.17 -4.43 -32.76
C ILE A 83 -23.43 -4.50 -33.64
N ARG A 84 -23.65 -3.52 -34.52
CA ARG A 84 -24.77 -3.57 -35.48
C ARG A 84 -24.57 -4.69 -36.48
N ASP A 85 -23.38 -4.81 -37.05
CA ASP A 85 -23.02 -5.89 -37.97
C ASP A 85 -23.20 -7.26 -37.30
N MET A 86 -22.78 -7.37 -36.03
CA MET A 86 -23.05 -8.57 -35.22
C MET A 86 -24.56 -8.81 -35.05
N ASN A 87 -25.35 -7.81 -34.68
CA ASN A 87 -26.80 -7.93 -34.50
C ASN A 87 -27.54 -8.31 -35.79
N GLU A 88 -27.04 -7.90 -36.96
CA GLU A 88 -27.57 -8.36 -38.23
C GLU A 88 -27.28 -9.86 -38.43
N SER A 89 -26.06 -10.29 -38.07
CA SER A 89 -25.62 -11.68 -38.17
C SER A 89 -26.36 -12.66 -37.23
N VAL A 90 -26.94 -12.13 -36.15
CA VAL A 90 -27.73 -12.87 -35.15
C VAL A 90 -29.03 -13.42 -35.77
N ASN A 91 -29.55 -12.82 -36.85
CA ASN A 91 -30.75 -13.34 -37.50
C ASN A 91 -30.49 -14.61 -38.34
N PHE A 92 -29.23 -14.99 -38.57
CA PHE A 92 -28.92 -16.22 -39.28
C PHE A 92 -29.09 -17.45 -38.37
N ILE A 93 -29.70 -18.51 -38.94
CA ILE A 93 -29.95 -19.79 -38.26
C ILE A 93 -28.62 -20.53 -38.08
N ALA A 94 -28.53 -21.35 -37.02
CA ALA A 94 -27.41 -22.25 -36.78
C ALA A 94 -27.18 -23.25 -37.94
N SER A 95 -25.99 -23.83 -37.98
CA SER A 95 -25.54 -24.72 -39.06
C SER A 95 -26.39 -25.98 -39.23
N SER A 96 -27.03 -26.42 -38.14
CA SER A 96 -27.98 -27.54 -38.17
C SER A 96 -29.36 -27.12 -37.64
N PRO A 97 -30.45 -27.66 -38.21
CA PRO A 97 -31.81 -27.40 -37.71
C PRO A 97 -31.96 -27.76 -36.23
N GLY A 98 -32.42 -26.82 -35.41
CA GLY A 98 -32.67 -27.02 -33.98
C GLY A 98 -31.46 -26.83 -33.07
N GLN A 99 -30.27 -26.52 -33.61
CA GLN A 99 -29.10 -26.18 -32.79
C GLN A 99 -29.10 -24.70 -32.39
N LYS A 100 -28.50 -24.43 -31.23
CA LYS A 100 -28.26 -23.06 -30.75
C LYS A 100 -27.01 -22.50 -31.42
N ARG A 101 -26.90 -21.18 -31.44
CA ARG A 101 -25.70 -20.42 -31.79
C ARG A 101 -25.27 -19.58 -30.59
N VAL A 102 -23.98 -19.55 -30.30
CA VAL A 102 -23.43 -18.89 -29.12
C VAL A 102 -22.51 -17.73 -29.53
N TYR A 103 -22.82 -16.55 -29.01
CA TYR A 103 -21.97 -15.37 -29.14
C TYR A 103 -21.23 -15.13 -27.82
N ILE A 104 -19.91 -15.13 -27.87
CA ILE A 104 -19.04 -14.88 -26.71
C ILE A 104 -18.40 -13.52 -26.90
N LEU A 105 -18.75 -12.54 -26.07
CA LEU A 105 -18.14 -11.22 -26.07
C LEU A 105 -17.17 -11.11 -24.90
N ASP A 106 -15.86 -11.14 -25.18
CA ASP A 106 -14.83 -10.99 -24.15
C ASP A 106 -14.53 -9.51 -23.88
N GLU A 107 -14.17 -9.20 -22.64
CA GLU A 107 -13.94 -7.83 -22.15
C GLU A 107 -15.05 -6.82 -22.47
N VAL A 108 -16.32 -7.20 -22.28
CA VAL A 108 -17.50 -6.39 -22.66
C VAL A 108 -17.53 -4.98 -22.05
N HIS A 109 -16.80 -4.75 -20.95
CA HIS A 109 -16.64 -3.42 -20.35
C HIS A 109 -15.90 -2.42 -21.26
N MET A 110 -15.22 -2.91 -22.30
CA MET A 110 -14.51 -2.10 -23.29
C MET A 110 -15.41 -1.58 -24.41
N LEU A 111 -16.67 -2.03 -24.48
CA LEU A 111 -17.64 -1.49 -25.45
C LEU A 111 -17.92 -0.02 -25.18
N SER A 112 -17.99 0.78 -26.24
CA SER A 112 -18.47 2.15 -26.13
C SER A 112 -19.93 2.19 -25.64
N ASN A 113 -20.34 3.28 -24.97
CA ASN A 113 -21.72 3.44 -24.51
C ASN A 113 -22.74 3.31 -25.65
N ALA A 114 -22.41 3.83 -26.83
CA ALA A 114 -23.27 3.73 -27.99
C ALA A 114 -23.36 2.28 -28.53
N ALA A 115 -22.27 1.51 -28.47
CA ALA A 115 -22.26 0.09 -28.84
C ALA A 115 -23.08 -0.74 -27.84
N SER A 116 -22.91 -0.50 -26.55
CA SER A 116 -23.70 -1.14 -25.49
C SER A 116 -25.20 -0.86 -25.66
N ASN A 117 -25.59 0.37 -25.99
CA ASN A 117 -26.99 0.73 -26.25
C ASN A 117 -27.55 0.07 -27.51
N ALA A 118 -26.75 -0.07 -28.56
CA ALA A 118 -27.14 -0.79 -29.77
C ALA A 118 -27.36 -2.30 -29.49
N PHE A 119 -26.65 -2.85 -28.50
CA PHE A 119 -26.79 -4.24 -28.10
C PHE A 119 -28.06 -4.53 -27.28
N LEU A 120 -28.62 -3.52 -26.59
CA LEU A 120 -29.78 -3.70 -25.69
C LEU A 120 -30.99 -4.30 -26.39
N LYS A 121 -31.29 -3.87 -27.62
CA LYS A 121 -32.45 -4.38 -28.38
C LYS A 121 -32.37 -5.89 -28.56
N THR A 122 -31.18 -6.40 -28.86
CA THR A 122 -30.92 -7.83 -29.07
C THR A 122 -30.93 -8.61 -27.76
N LEU A 123 -30.53 -7.99 -26.64
CA LEU A 123 -30.62 -8.61 -25.31
C LEU A 123 -32.07 -8.66 -24.77
N GLU A 124 -32.92 -7.70 -25.16
CA GLU A 124 -34.34 -7.67 -24.76
C GLU A 124 -35.17 -8.71 -25.51
N GLU A 125 -34.97 -8.79 -26.83
CA GLU A 125 -35.73 -9.68 -27.72
C GLU A 125 -34.76 -10.60 -28.50
N PRO A 126 -34.01 -11.48 -27.82
CA PRO A 126 -33.07 -12.36 -28.49
C PRO A 126 -33.82 -13.44 -29.28
N PRO A 127 -33.33 -13.83 -30.47
CA PRO A 127 -33.86 -14.99 -31.18
C PRO A 127 -33.74 -16.27 -30.34
N GLU A 128 -34.74 -17.15 -30.42
CA GLU A 128 -34.78 -18.38 -29.62
C GLU A 128 -33.57 -19.28 -29.85
N HIS A 129 -32.93 -19.22 -31.01
CA HIS A 129 -31.75 -20.04 -31.33
C HIS A 129 -30.44 -19.45 -30.79
N ILE A 130 -30.43 -18.32 -30.09
CA ILE A 130 -29.20 -17.62 -29.68
C ILE A 130 -29.00 -17.56 -28.18
N ILE A 131 -27.74 -17.71 -27.79
CA ILE A 131 -27.28 -17.47 -26.42
C ILE A 131 -26.09 -16.50 -26.46
N PHE A 132 -26.19 -15.43 -25.67
CA PHE A 132 -25.11 -14.48 -25.46
C PHE A 132 -24.34 -14.81 -24.17
N ILE A 133 -23.02 -14.81 -24.24
CA ILE A 133 -22.15 -14.96 -23.09
C ILE A 133 -21.17 -13.78 -23.09
N LEU A 134 -21.37 -12.87 -22.16
CA LEU A 134 -20.54 -11.69 -21.98
C LEU A 134 -19.51 -11.99 -20.90
N ALA A 135 -18.23 -11.68 -21.11
CA ALA A 135 -17.19 -11.82 -20.12
C ALA A 135 -16.54 -10.47 -19.78
N THR A 136 -16.21 -10.26 -18.51
CA THR A 136 -15.53 -9.03 -18.06
C THR A 136 -14.63 -9.28 -16.86
N THR A 137 -13.52 -8.54 -16.77
CA THR A 137 -12.75 -8.39 -15.51
C THR A 137 -13.26 -7.30 -14.60
N GLU A 138 -14.02 -6.34 -15.14
CA GLU A 138 -14.48 -5.11 -14.47
C GLU A 138 -16.00 -5.03 -14.54
N PRO A 139 -16.74 -5.77 -13.69
CA PRO A 139 -18.20 -5.78 -13.71
C PRO A 139 -18.80 -4.41 -13.46
N GLU A 140 -18.20 -3.57 -12.63
CA GLU A 140 -18.65 -2.22 -12.29
C GLU A 140 -18.72 -1.28 -13.51
N ARG A 141 -17.87 -1.48 -14.52
CA ARG A 141 -17.86 -0.68 -15.75
C ARG A 141 -18.93 -1.10 -16.76
N VAL A 142 -19.53 -2.28 -16.60
CA VAL A 142 -20.62 -2.73 -17.47
C VAL A 142 -21.92 -2.00 -17.10
N LEU A 143 -22.63 -1.48 -18.11
CA LEU A 143 -23.90 -0.75 -17.92
C LEU A 143 -24.94 -1.58 -17.18
N GLU A 144 -25.66 -0.95 -16.25
CA GLU A 144 -26.72 -1.59 -15.46
C GLU A 144 -27.87 -2.13 -16.34
N THR A 145 -28.11 -1.47 -17.47
CA THR A 145 -29.10 -1.90 -18.48
C THR A 145 -28.73 -3.24 -19.11
N VAL A 146 -27.44 -3.53 -19.28
CA VAL A 146 -26.96 -4.84 -19.75
C VAL A 146 -27.03 -5.86 -18.63
N LYS A 147 -26.53 -5.53 -17.43
CA LYS A 147 -26.54 -6.43 -16.26
C LYS A 147 -27.93 -6.97 -15.95
N SER A 148 -28.93 -6.09 -15.89
CA SER A 148 -30.33 -6.42 -15.58
C SER A 148 -31.00 -7.38 -16.58
N ARG A 149 -30.44 -7.53 -17.79
CA ARG A 149 -30.91 -8.45 -18.83
C ARG A 149 -30.05 -9.71 -18.97
N THR A 150 -29.11 -9.91 -18.04
CA THR A 150 -28.19 -11.06 -18.07
C THR A 150 -28.26 -11.85 -16.78
N THR A 151 -28.07 -13.17 -16.88
CA THR A 151 -27.77 -13.97 -15.69
C THR A 151 -26.32 -13.74 -15.29
N HIS A 152 -26.11 -13.06 -14.16
CA HIS A 152 -24.78 -12.74 -13.67
C HIS A 152 -24.17 -13.92 -12.91
N ILE A 153 -23.01 -14.39 -13.38
CA ILE A 153 -22.21 -15.45 -12.75
C ILE A 153 -20.84 -14.87 -12.37
N VAL A 154 -20.52 -14.95 -11.08
CA VAL A 154 -19.27 -14.44 -10.54
C VAL A 154 -18.25 -15.58 -10.43
N PHE A 155 -17.08 -15.37 -11.05
CA PHE A 155 -15.93 -16.24 -10.96
C PHE A 155 -15.01 -15.76 -9.86
N LYS A 156 -14.52 -16.71 -9.06
CA LYS A 156 -13.62 -16.43 -7.94
C LYS A 156 -12.16 -16.65 -8.35
N LYS A 157 -11.23 -16.09 -7.58
CA LYS A 157 -9.81 -16.45 -7.69
C LYS A 157 -9.65 -17.95 -7.40
N ILE A 158 -8.82 -18.63 -8.18
CA ILE A 158 -8.51 -20.04 -7.95
C ILE A 158 -7.53 -20.12 -6.78
N SER A 159 -7.72 -21.11 -5.90
CA SER A 159 -6.84 -21.29 -4.74
C SER A 159 -5.40 -21.62 -5.19
N GLU A 160 -4.41 -21.21 -4.40
CA GLU A 160 -3.01 -21.53 -4.70
C GLU A 160 -2.77 -23.06 -4.76
N GLU A 161 -3.42 -23.80 -3.86
CA GLU A 161 -3.34 -25.27 -3.79
C GLU A 161 -3.84 -25.92 -5.10
N ASP A 162 -4.97 -25.44 -5.62
CA ASP A 162 -5.54 -25.93 -6.86
C ASP A 162 -4.67 -25.60 -8.08
N ILE A 163 -4.05 -24.41 -8.10
CA ILE A 163 -3.11 -24.02 -9.16
C ILE A 163 -1.89 -24.94 -9.12
N VAL A 164 -1.27 -25.14 -7.95
CA VAL A 164 -0.13 -26.05 -7.78
C VAL A 164 -0.48 -27.45 -8.25
N LYS A 165 -1.61 -28.00 -7.79
CA LYS A 165 -2.07 -29.34 -8.18
C LYS A 165 -2.25 -29.46 -9.69
N THR A 166 -2.89 -28.48 -10.31
CA THR A 166 -3.12 -28.48 -11.77
C THR A 166 -1.80 -28.43 -12.54
N ILE A 167 -0.87 -27.56 -12.13
CA ILE A 167 0.46 -27.46 -12.75
C ILE A 167 1.25 -28.76 -12.57
N GLN A 168 1.18 -29.41 -11.40
CA GLN A 168 1.81 -30.72 -11.18
C GLN A 168 1.25 -31.81 -12.10
N GLU A 169 -0.06 -31.84 -12.31
CA GLU A 169 -0.70 -32.79 -13.23
C GLU A 169 -0.25 -32.57 -14.68
N ILE A 170 -0.20 -31.30 -15.11
CA ILE A 170 0.32 -30.91 -16.44
C ILE A 170 1.80 -31.31 -16.57
N GLY A 171 2.61 -30.99 -15.56
CA GLY A 171 4.03 -31.30 -15.53
C GLY A 171 4.31 -32.80 -15.64
N LYS A 172 3.53 -33.65 -14.97
CA LYS A 172 3.62 -35.11 -15.11
C LYS A 172 3.32 -35.58 -16.54
N LYS A 173 2.30 -35.02 -17.19
CA LYS A 173 1.91 -35.38 -18.56
C LYS A 173 2.95 -34.94 -19.60
N GLU A 174 3.51 -33.73 -19.45
CA GLU A 174 4.52 -33.18 -20.35
C GLU A 174 5.96 -33.63 -20.00
N LYS A 175 6.14 -34.41 -18.93
CA LYS A 175 7.45 -34.80 -18.37
C LYS A 175 8.31 -33.59 -17.94
N MET A 176 7.65 -32.49 -17.57
CA MET A 176 8.22 -31.26 -17.03
C MET A 176 8.02 -31.25 -15.52
N ILE A 177 9.05 -31.62 -14.76
CA ILE A 177 8.97 -31.70 -13.30
C ILE A 177 9.80 -30.57 -12.70
N LEU A 178 9.17 -29.75 -11.86
CA LEU A 178 9.78 -28.72 -11.03
C LEU A 178 9.57 -29.05 -9.55
N GLU A 179 10.39 -28.47 -8.69
CA GLU A 179 10.28 -28.63 -7.23
C GLU A 179 9.01 -27.95 -6.68
N LEU A 180 8.48 -28.48 -5.58
CA LEU A 180 7.22 -28.00 -4.99
C LEU A 180 7.30 -26.53 -4.57
N ASP A 181 8.44 -26.08 -4.05
CA ASP A 181 8.63 -24.71 -3.60
C ASP A 181 8.58 -23.72 -4.77
N VAL A 182 9.12 -24.09 -5.94
CA VAL A 182 9.03 -23.31 -7.17
C VAL A 182 7.57 -23.21 -7.63
N LEU A 183 6.81 -24.31 -7.57
CA LEU A 183 5.40 -24.32 -7.94
C LEU A 183 4.53 -23.46 -7.03
N LYS A 184 4.81 -23.44 -5.72
CA LYS A 184 4.11 -22.57 -4.77
C LYS A 184 4.31 -21.10 -5.12
N ILE A 185 5.54 -20.69 -5.40
CA ILE A 185 5.83 -19.31 -5.81
C ILE A 185 5.09 -18.98 -7.12
N ILE A 186 5.12 -19.87 -8.12
CA ILE A 186 4.36 -19.67 -9.36
C ILE A 186 2.87 -19.45 -9.06
N ALA A 187 2.27 -20.25 -8.18
CA ALA A 187 0.87 -20.11 -7.81
C ALA A 187 0.56 -18.77 -7.12
N THR A 188 1.38 -18.36 -6.15
CA THR A 188 1.24 -17.06 -5.47
C THR A 188 1.33 -15.90 -6.47
N PHE A 189 2.28 -15.93 -7.39
CA PHE A 189 2.45 -14.90 -8.42
C PHE A 189 1.36 -14.89 -9.49
N SER A 190 0.66 -16.00 -9.64
CA SER A 190 -0.44 -16.11 -10.59
C SER A 190 -1.69 -15.35 -10.12
N ASP A 191 -1.75 -14.94 -8.85
CA ASP A 191 -2.87 -14.19 -8.24
C ASP A 191 -4.25 -14.80 -8.55
N GLY A 192 -4.34 -16.14 -8.49
CA GLY A 192 -5.57 -16.89 -8.80
C GLY A 192 -5.86 -17.12 -10.29
N SER A 193 -4.98 -16.68 -11.20
CA SER A 193 -5.07 -16.91 -12.65
C SER A 193 -4.37 -18.20 -13.06
N LEU A 194 -5.14 -19.27 -13.30
CA LEU A 194 -4.57 -20.56 -13.74
C LEU A 194 -3.88 -20.43 -15.10
N ARG A 195 -4.40 -19.59 -16.01
CA ARG A 195 -3.74 -19.32 -17.31
C ARG A 195 -2.33 -18.77 -17.12
N ASP A 196 -2.19 -17.76 -16.27
CA ASP A 196 -0.91 -17.08 -16.08
C ASP A 196 0.07 -18.00 -15.33
N GLY A 197 -0.43 -18.83 -14.39
CA GLY A 197 0.38 -19.86 -13.72
C GLY A 197 0.90 -20.96 -14.62
N ILE A 198 0.08 -21.48 -15.54
CA ILE A 198 0.54 -22.47 -16.53
C ILE A 198 1.59 -21.84 -17.45
N ASN A 199 1.38 -20.59 -17.87
CA ASN A 199 2.33 -19.89 -18.74
C ASN A 199 3.67 -19.65 -18.04
N LEU A 200 3.64 -19.20 -16.78
CA LEU A 200 4.84 -18.99 -15.97
C LEU A 200 5.57 -20.31 -15.70
N PHE A 201 4.85 -21.40 -15.42
CA PHE A 201 5.41 -22.75 -15.30
C PHE A 201 6.14 -23.20 -16.58
N GLU A 202 5.49 -23.05 -17.73
CA GLU A 202 6.07 -23.40 -19.04
C GLU A 202 7.34 -22.58 -19.30
N GLN A 203 7.28 -21.27 -19.10
CA GLN A 203 8.42 -20.36 -19.29
C GLN A 203 9.58 -20.71 -18.35
N THR A 204 9.29 -20.98 -17.08
CA THR A 204 10.28 -21.31 -16.04
C THR A 204 11.03 -22.59 -16.41
N TYR A 205 10.31 -23.64 -16.77
CA TYR A 205 10.92 -24.91 -17.16
C TYR A 205 11.70 -24.79 -18.48
N ASN A 206 11.18 -24.07 -19.48
CA ASN A 206 11.86 -23.91 -20.76
C ASN A 206 13.17 -23.11 -20.63
N THR A 207 13.24 -22.21 -19.66
CA THR A 207 14.43 -21.36 -19.43
C THR A 207 15.50 -22.08 -18.63
N PHE A 208 15.14 -22.74 -17.52
CA PHE A 208 16.10 -23.28 -16.55
C PHE A 208 16.12 -24.82 -16.46
N GLY A 209 15.15 -25.50 -17.08
CA GLY A 209 15.04 -26.95 -17.10
C GLY A 209 14.54 -27.54 -15.78
N LYS A 210 15.05 -28.74 -15.43
CA LYS A 210 14.61 -29.49 -14.24
C LYS A 210 15.23 -29.02 -12.92
N LYS A 211 16.36 -28.33 -12.98
CA LYS A 211 17.13 -27.89 -11.80
C LYS A 211 16.90 -26.41 -11.51
N THR A 212 15.68 -25.93 -11.74
CA THR A 212 15.33 -24.54 -11.47
C THR A 212 15.31 -24.29 -9.97
N THR A 213 15.97 -23.22 -9.55
CA THR A 213 15.96 -22.75 -8.16
C THR A 213 14.93 -21.62 -7.96
N VAL A 214 14.63 -21.31 -6.70
CA VAL A 214 13.78 -20.17 -6.35
C VAL A 214 14.39 -18.83 -6.84
N ASP A 215 15.71 -18.69 -6.76
CA ASP A 215 16.43 -17.50 -7.22
C ASP A 215 16.26 -17.28 -8.74
N ASP A 216 16.26 -18.37 -9.53
CA ASP A 216 16.05 -18.31 -10.98
C ASP A 216 14.65 -17.80 -11.33
N LEU A 217 13.64 -18.27 -10.59
CA LEU A 217 12.25 -17.82 -10.77
C LEU A 217 12.09 -16.34 -10.41
N TYR A 218 12.72 -15.85 -9.34
CA TYR A 218 12.70 -14.41 -9.03
C TYR A 218 13.33 -13.57 -10.12
N GLY A 219 14.36 -14.07 -10.80
CA GLY A 219 14.93 -13.44 -11.99
C GLY A 219 13.91 -13.25 -13.12
N ILE A 220 13.10 -14.28 -13.44
CA ILE A 220 12.02 -14.16 -14.44
C ILE A 220 10.95 -13.17 -13.99
N LEU A 221 10.63 -13.17 -12.70
CA LEU A 221 9.56 -12.37 -12.11
C LEU A 221 9.96 -10.91 -11.84
N GLY A 222 11.20 -10.52 -12.16
CA GLY A 222 11.70 -9.18 -11.88
C GLY A 222 11.84 -8.87 -10.39
N LYS A 223 11.97 -9.88 -9.52
CA LYS A 223 12.09 -9.68 -8.08
C LYS A 223 13.52 -9.84 -7.59
N LEU A 224 13.82 -9.17 -6.48
CA LEU A 224 15.06 -9.39 -5.75
C LEU A 224 15.09 -10.80 -5.14
N SER A 225 16.23 -11.47 -5.30
CA SER A 225 16.51 -12.78 -4.70
C SER A 225 16.71 -12.69 -3.19
N THR A 226 16.62 -13.84 -2.51
CA THR A 226 16.83 -13.91 -1.05
C THR A 226 18.21 -13.39 -0.64
N LYS A 227 19.25 -13.69 -1.43
CA LYS A 227 20.63 -13.22 -1.16
C LYS A 227 20.80 -11.70 -1.29
N GLU A 228 20.08 -11.10 -2.23
CA GLU A 228 20.11 -9.64 -2.42
C GLU A 228 19.45 -8.95 -1.22
N PHE A 229 18.32 -9.47 -0.73
CA PHE A 229 17.72 -8.99 0.51
C PHE A 229 18.60 -9.22 1.73
N GLU A 230 19.22 -10.40 1.90
CA GLU A 230 20.16 -10.65 2.99
C GLU A 230 21.27 -9.60 3.01
N THR A 231 21.80 -9.24 1.84
CA THR A 231 22.81 -8.20 1.70
C THR A 231 22.27 -6.83 2.11
N ILE A 232 21.08 -6.44 1.64
CA ILE A 232 20.43 -5.18 2.01
C ILE A 232 20.21 -5.09 3.53
N ILE A 233 19.69 -6.16 4.14
CA ILE A 233 19.39 -6.19 5.58
C ILE A 233 20.67 -6.18 6.43
N ASN A 234 21.70 -6.93 6.03
CA ASN A 234 22.99 -6.89 6.71
C ASN A 234 23.66 -5.51 6.60
N SER A 235 23.51 -4.84 5.46
CA SER A 235 24.00 -3.48 5.27
C SER A 235 23.33 -2.46 6.18
N ILE A 236 22.09 -2.66 6.65
CA ILE A 236 21.43 -1.74 7.59
C ILE A 236 22.22 -1.69 8.91
N GLU A 237 22.77 -2.82 9.34
CA GLU A 237 23.55 -2.92 10.58
C GLU A 237 24.99 -2.42 10.40
N THR A 238 25.65 -2.82 9.31
CA THR A 238 27.04 -2.44 9.02
C THR A 238 27.21 -1.04 8.42
N GLN A 239 26.10 -0.41 8.01
CA GLN A 239 26.03 0.84 7.26
C GLN A 239 26.85 0.83 5.95
N ASP A 240 27.00 -0.36 5.34
CA ASP A 240 27.73 -0.50 4.07
C ASP A 240 26.86 -0.10 2.87
N THR A 241 27.02 1.14 2.44
CA THR A 241 26.34 1.69 1.24
C THR A 241 26.87 1.11 -0.06
N ALA A 242 28.14 0.67 -0.12
CA ALA A 242 28.74 0.16 -1.35
C ALA A 242 28.13 -1.20 -1.73
N ALA A 243 27.94 -2.07 -0.74
CA ALA A 243 27.28 -3.36 -0.93
C ALA A 243 25.85 -3.21 -1.50
N VAL A 244 25.06 -2.27 -0.97
CA VAL A 244 23.69 -2.04 -1.46
C VAL A 244 23.66 -1.48 -2.87
N LEU A 245 24.54 -0.53 -3.19
CA LEU A 245 24.65 -0.01 -4.56
C LEU A 245 25.10 -1.10 -5.55
N ALA A 246 25.94 -2.05 -5.11
CA ALA A 246 26.30 -3.20 -5.94
C ALA A 246 25.09 -4.11 -6.20
N VAL A 247 24.27 -4.39 -5.18
CA VAL A 247 23.02 -5.16 -5.32
C VAL A 247 22.08 -4.51 -6.35
N ILE A 248 21.85 -3.20 -6.24
CA ILE A 248 21.00 -2.46 -7.19
C ILE A 248 21.57 -2.56 -8.62
N ARG A 249 22.88 -2.35 -8.77
CA ARG A 249 23.54 -2.42 -10.08
C ARG A 249 23.41 -3.81 -10.71
N ASP A 250 23.58 -4.87 -9.92
CA ASP A 250 23.46 -6.24 -10.41
C ASP A 250 22.00 -6.61 -10.71
N ALA A 251 21.03 -6.09 -9.95
CA ALA A 251 19.61 -6.18 -10.27
C ALA A 251 19.30 -5.54 -11.64
N TYR A 252 19.84 -4.34 -11.92
CA TYR A 252 19.65 -3.68 -13.21
C TYR A 252 20.31 -4.44 -14.38
N LYS A 253 21.48 -5.06 -14.15
CA LYS A 253 22.10 -5.94 -15.17
C LYS A 253 21.24 -7.16 -15.49
N LYS A 254 20.46 -7.65 -14.53
CA LYS A 254 19.49 -8.74 -14.73
C LYS A 254 18.21 -8.28 -15.42
N GLY A 255 18.05 -6.98 -15.68
CA GLY A 255 16.92 -6.40 -16.41
C GLY A 255 15.79 -5.86 -15.52
N LEU A 256 15.95 -5.88 -14.19
CA LEU A 256 14.97 -5.33 -13.26
C LEU A 256 14.86 -3.82 -13.45
N GLN A 257 13.64 -3.30 -13.42
CA GLN A 257 13.36 -1.86 -13.42
C GLN A 257 13.31 -1.33 -11.99
N PRO A 258 13.49 0.00 -11.78
CA PRO A 258 13.37 0.62 -10.47
C PRO A 258 12.03 0.31 -9.77
N SER A 259 10.94 0.20 -10.53
CA SER A 259 9.62 -0.20 -10.04
C SER A 259 9.62 -1.59 -9.42
N ASP A 260 10.27 -2.56 -10.06
CA ASP A 260 10.23 -3.96 -9.65
C ASP A 260 11.04 -4.18 -8.37
N VAL A 261 12.19 -3.50 -8.29
CA VAL A 261 13.01 -3.45 -7.08
C VAL A 261 12.24 -2.77 -5.95
N MET A 262 11.54 -1.67 -6.24
CA MET A 262 10.75 -0.94 -5.25
C MET A 262 9.57 -1.75 -4.73
N GLU A 263 8.86 -2.46 -5.61
CA GLU A 263 7.77 -3.35 -5.25
C GLU A 263 8.26 -4.49 -4.34
N SER A 264 9.40 -5.10 -4.71
CA SER A 264 10.05 -6.14 -3.90
C SER A 264 10.39 -5.63 -2.50
N ILE A 265 11.02 -4.46 -2.39
CA ILE A 265 11.38 -3.84 -1.10
C ILE A 265 10.13 -3.51 -0.28
N SER A 266 9.11 -2.93 -0.92
CA SER A 266 7.84 -2.56 -0.27
C SER A 266 7.13 -3.79 0.30
N GLU A 267 7.05 -4.86 -0.48
CA GLU A 267 6.47 -6.13 -0.05
C GLU A 267 7.24 -6.74 1.13
N PHE A 268 8.57 -6.74 1.08
CA PHE A 268 9.40 -7.28 2.15
C PHE A 268 9.17 -6.56 3.49
N PHE A 269 9.26 -5.23 3.51
CA PHE A 269 9.06 -4.46 4.74
C PHE A 269 7.60 -4.47 5.21
N ARG A 270 6.63 -4.58 4.31
CA ARG A 270 5.22 -4.80 4.67
C ARG A 270 5.01 -6.15 5.35
N ASN A 271 5.63 -7.22 4.83
CA ASN A 271 5.56 -8.54 5.45
C ASN A 271 6.27 -8.57 6.82
N MET A 272 7.37 -7.83 6.96
CA MET A 272 8.03 -7.64 8.26
C MET A 272 7.14 -6.90 9.27
N PHE A 273 6.38 -5.90 8.82
CA PHE A 273 5.38 -5.21 9.64
C PHE A 273 4.28 -6.18 10.11
N TYR A 274 3.76 -7.01 9.21
CA TYR A 274 2.79 -8.05 9.58
C TYR A 274 3.39 -9.04 10.59
N LEU A 275 4.62 -9.51 10.39
CA LEU A 275 5.26 -10.42 11.34
C LEU A 275 5.36 -9.81 12.75
N LYS A 276 5.67 -8.51 12.86
CA LYS A 276 5.85 -7.84 14.16
C LYS A 276 4.52 -7.54 14.88
N TYR A 277 3.47 -7.17 14.15
CA TYR A 277 2.21 -6.70 14.75
C TYR A 277 1.03 -7.68 14.62
N LEU A 278 1.09 -8.59 13.66
CA LEU A 278 0.07 -9.58 13.31
C LEU A 278 0.72 -10.97 13.08
N PRO A 279 1.36 -11.58 14.10
CA PRO A 279 2.13 -12.81 13.93
C PRO A 279 1.29 -14.04 13.53
N ASN A 280 -0.04 -13.99 13.68
CA ASN A 280 -0.97 -15.07 13.33
C ASN A 280 -1.73 -14.81 12.02
N ASP A 281 -1.23 -13.91 11.15
CA ASP A 281 -1.88 -13.63 9.87
C ASP A 281 -1.69 -14.79 8.88
N GLU A 282 -2.78 -15.27 8.27
CA GLU A 282 -2.76 -16.36 7.30
C GLU A 282 -1.82 -16.08 6.09
N LYS A 283 -1.59 -14.80 5.75
CA LYS A 283 -0.67 -14.43 4.66
C LYS A 283 0.80 -14.66 5.01
N LEU A 284 1.17 -14.80 6.29
CA LEU A 284 2.52 -15.17 6.68
C LEU A 284 2.79 -16.66 6.43
N ASP A 285 1.74 -17.48 6.37
CA ASP A 285 1.84 -18.93 6.15
C ASP A 285 1.96 -19.30 4.66
N SER A 286 1.56 -18.40 3.75
CA SER A 286 1.77 -18.57 2.30
C SER A 286 3.20 -18.22 1.85
N LEU A 287 4.00 -17.60 2.71
CA LEU A 287 5.41 -17.29 2.41
C LEU A 287 6.28 -18.54 2.36
N THR A 288 7.31 -18.53 1.51
CA THR A 288 8.27 -19.63 1.47
C THR A 288 9.12 -19.68 2.75
N PRO A 289 9.60 -20.87 3.15
CA PRO A 289 10.47 -21.00 4.33
C PRO A 289 11.70 -20.09 4.28
N ASN A 290 12.29 -19.89 3.09
CA ASN A 290 13.44 -19.01 2.90
C ASN A 290 13.10 -17.54 3.21
N ILE A 291 11.97 -17.04 2.71
CA ILE A 291 11.53 -15.67 3.01
C ILE A 291 11.18 -15.53 4.49
N LYS A 292 10.51 -16.53 5.08
CA LYS A 292 10.14 -16.50 6.51
C LYS A 292 11.38 -16.42 7.41
N ASN A 293 12.40 -17.25 7.15
CA ASN A 293 13.67 -17.20 7.86
C ASN A 293 14.39 -15.85 7.70
N LEU A 294 14.34 -15.28 6.49
CA LEU A 294 14.91 -13.97 6.21
C LEU A 294 14.18 -12.86 6.96
N LEU A 295 12.83 -12.89 7.02
CA LEU A 295 12.02 -11.94 7.78
C LEU A 295 12.28 -12.05 9.29
N GLU A 296 12.40 -13.26 9.84
CA GLU A 296 12.76 -13.47 11.24
C GLU A 296 14.17 -12.96 11.57
N THR A 297 15.10 -13.10 10.62
CA THR A 297 16.45 -12.54 10.75
C THR A 297 16.44 -11.02 10.69
N ALA A 298 15.64 -10.45 9.79
CA ALA A 298 15.46 -9.01 9.66
C ALA A 298 14.77 -8.40 10.89
N ASP A 299 13.77 -9.07 11.48
CA ASP A 299 13.05 -8.60 12.68
C ASP A 299 13.96 -8.42 13.89
N LYS A 300 15.01 -9.25 14.02
CA LYS A 300 16.03 -9.12 15.05
C LYS A 300 16.95 -7.91 14.84
N LYS A 301 17.14 -7.48 13.59
CA LYS A 301 18.08 -6.42 13.19
C LYS A 301 17.42 -5.06 13.07
N VAL A 302 16.16 -5.03 12.67
CA VAL A 302 15.41 -3.78 12.42
C VAL A 302 14.34 -3.60 13.50
N ASN A 303 14.50 -2.56 14.31
CA ASN A 303 13.58 -2.26 15.40
C ASN A 303 12.27 -1.60 14.88
N ALA A 304 11.24 -1.52 15.73
CA ALA A 304 9.93 -0.98 15.35
C ALA A 304 9.99 0.47 14.82
N LYS A 305 10.80 1.33 15.47
CA LYS A 305 10.97 2.73 15.04
C LYS A 305 11.64 2.83 13.67
N GLN A 306 12.69 2.04 13.43
CA GLN A 306 13.36 1.95 12.14
C GLN A 306 12.41 1.43 11.06
N LEU A 307 11.62 0.40 11.35
CA LEU A 307 10.67 -0.18 10.41
C LEU A 307 9.63 0.87 9.96
N ILE A 308 9.04 1.61 10.91
CA ILE A 308 8.09 2.69 10.58
C ILE A 308 8.77 3.76 9.73
N ARG A 309 9.99 4.18 10.06
CA ARG A 309 10.76 5.13 9.25
C ARG A 309 10.98 4.62 7.82
N ILE A 310 11.31 3.33 7.65
CA ILE A 310 11.52 2.73 6.34
C ILE A 310 10.22 2.71 5.53
N LEU A 311 9.09 2.34 6.16
CA LEU A 311 7.78 2.35 5.52
C LEU A 311 7.35 3.77 5.08
N ASP A 312 7.64 4.79 5.88
CA ASP A 312 7.41 6.19 5.51
C ASP A 312 8.26 6.62 4.31
N LEU A 313 9.55 6.24 4.27
CA LEU A 313 10.43 6.51 3.13
C LEU A 313 9.98 5.77 1.86
N ILE A 314 9.41 4.57 2.03
CA ILE A 314 8.82 3.79 0.93
C ILE A 314 7.62 4.51 0.34
N ASP A 315 6.72 5.03 1.17
CA ASP A 315 5.54 5.78 0.73
C ASP A 315 5.93 7.06 -0.04
N ASP A 316 6.87 7.85 0.48
CA ASP A 316 7.38 9.05 -0.19
C ASP A 316 8.02 8.72 -1.55
N LEU A 317 8.80 7.63 -1.63
CA LEU A 317 9.39 7.22 -2.89
C LEU A 317 8.33 6.74 -3.89
N ASN A 318 7.34 5.95 -3.46
CA ASN A 318 6.29 5.43 -4.33
C ASN A 318 5.47 6.56 -4.99
N GLN A 319 5.19 7.64 -4.26
CA GLN A 319 4.50 8.81 -4.81
C GLN A 319 5.33 9.58 -5.85
N ASN A 320 6.67 9.54 -5.72
CA ASN A 320 7.59 10.37 -6.46
C ASN A 320 8.38 9.63 -7.57
N LEU A 321 8.33 8.29 -7.61
CA LEU A 321 9.13 7.46 -8.51
C LEU A 321 8.64 7.57 -9.96
N SER A 322 7.33 7.41 -10.19
CA SER A 322 6.72 7.43 -11.53
C SER A 322 6.94 8.75 -12.28
N ASN A 323 6.94 9.87 -11.56
CA ASN A 323 7.06 11.23 -12.12
C ASN A 323 8.49 11.73 -12.28
N SER A 324 9.51 10.89 -12.02
CA SER A 324 10.91 11.32 -12.05
C SER A 324 11.64 10.98 -13.34
N THR A 325 12.41 11.95 -13.84
CA THR A 325 13.36 11.76 -14.95
C THR A 325 14.50 10.79 -14.63
N SER A 326 14.84 10.58 -13.35
CA SER A 326 15.91 9.67 -12.92
C SER A 326 15.45 8.75 -11.78
N GLN A 327 14.66 7.74 -12.15
CA GLN A 327 14.12 6.74 -11.22
C GLN A 327 15.22 5.92 -10.54
N HIS A 328 16.29 5.58 -11.28
CA HIS A 328 17.44 4.85 -10.76
C HIS A 328 18.12 5.60 -9.60
N LEU A 329 18.47 6.87 -9.81
CA LEU A 329 19.13 7.68 -8.78
C LEU A 329 18.24 7.86 -7.54
N LYS A 330 16.92 8.03 -7.73
CA LYS A 330 15.99 8.14 -6.59
C LYS A 330 15.97 6.88 -5.75
N LEU A 331 15.95 5.70 -6.37
CA LEU A 331 15.97 4.43 -5.65
C LEU A 331 17.30 4.23 -4.91
N GLU A 332 18.43 4.56 -5.55
CA GLU A 332 19.76 4.51 -4.94
C GLU A 332 19.84 5.42 -3.70
N LEU A 333 19.40 6.68 -3.83
CA LEU A 333 19.36 7.64 -2.72
C LEU A 333 18.42 7.19 -1.59
N PHE A 334 17.26 6.62 -1.93
CA PHE A 334 16.34 6.05 -0.94
C PHE A 334 17.02 4.92 -0.16
N LEU A 335 17.63 3.96 -0.85
CA LEU A 335 18.32 2.86 -0.18
C LEU A 335 19.48 3.38 0.66
N MET A 336 20.22 4.38 0.20
CA MET A 336 21.23 5.05 1.01
C MET A 336 20.66 5.69 2.28
N LYS A 337 19.48 6.34 2.22
CA LYS A 337 18.80 6.89 3.40
C LYS A 337 18.27 5.81 4.35
N VAL A 338 17.88 4.65 3.81
CA VAL A 338 17.49 3.48 4.61
C VAL A 338 18.70 2.96 5.40
N ILE A 339 19.84 2.77 4.73
CA ILE A 339 21.09 2.25 5.33
C ILE A 339 21.77 3.27 6.25
N LYS A 340 21.86 4.53 5.82
CA LYS A 340 22.48 5.64 6.55
C LYS A 340 21.44 6.71 6.88
N PRO A 341 20.82 6.62 8.06
CA PRO A 341 19.94 7.65 8.57
C PRO A 341 20.60 9.04 8.63
N GLU A 342 21.92 9.12 8.76
CA GLU A 342 22.65 10.41 8.77
C GLU A 342 22.48 11.23 7.48
N LEU A 343 22.15 10.57 6.37
CA LEU A 343 21.92 11.20 5.07
C LEU A 343 20.48 11.74 4.90
N GLY A 344 19.58 11.41 5.82
CA GLY A 344 18.23 11.99 5.85
C GLY A 344 18.23 13.29 6.64
N SER A 345 17.66 14.33 6.04
CA SER A 345 17.49 15.66 6.63
C SER A 345 16.05 15.90 7.11
N ASP A 346 15.16 14.92 6.97
CA ASP A 346 13.78 15.02 7.43
C ASP A 346 13.69 14.89 8.96
N VAL A 347 12.70 15.56 9.54
CA VAL A 347 12.50 15.64 11.00
C VAL A 347 12.40 14.24 11.64
N LYS A 348 11.79 13.28 10.94
CA LYS A 348 11.65 11.90 11.41
C LYS A 348 13.00 11.18 11.48
N THR A 349 13.84 11.37 10.46
CA THR A 349 15.21 10.85 10.45
C THR A 349 16.10 11.50 11.51
N ILE A 350 15.92 12.81 11.77
CA ILE A 350 16.60 13.49 12.88
C ILE A 350 16.17 12.90 14.23
N GLY A 351 14.87 12.70 14.45
CA GLY A 351 14.36 12.06 15.67
C GLY A 351 14.94 10.67 15.90
N TYR A 352 15.02 9.86 14.84
CA TYR A 352 15.65 8.54 14.91
C TYR A 352 17.16 8.59 15.24
N ARG A 353 17.89 9.61 14.77
CA ARG A 353 19.31 9.81 15.11
C ARG A 353 19.51 10.22 16.56
N ILE A 354 18.61 11.05 17.10
CA ILE A 354 18.61 11.43 18.52
C ILE A 354 18.38 10.18 19.38
N ASP A 355 17.37 9.37 19.06
CA ASP A 355 17.13 8.08 19.74
C ASP A 355 18.36 7.15 19.74
N LEU A 356 19.06 7.06 18.60
CA LEU A 356 20.30 6.27 18.48
C LEU A 356 21.42 6.80 19.38
N LEU A 357 21.53 8.12 19.55
CA LEU A 357 22.52 8.75 20.42
C LEU A 357 22.15 8.57 21.89
N GLU A 358 20.88 8.75 22.26
CA GLU A 358 20.38 8.52 23.61
C GLU A 358 20.57 7.05 24.05
N GLY A 359 20.31 6.11 23.15
CA GLY A 359 20.55 4.68 23.37
C GLY A 359 22.04 4.29 23.50
N LYS A 360 22.96 5.11 22.96
CA LYS A 360 24.42 4.95 23.14
C LYS A 360 24.92 5.59 24.43
N LEU A 361 24.36 6.75 24.80
CA LEU A 361 24.68 7.46 26.06
C LEU A 361 24.26 6.65 27.29
N SER A 362 23.11 5.99 27.24
CA SER A 362 22.63 5.12 28.32
C SER A 362 23.45 3.82 28.52
N LYS A 363 24.34 3.47 27.59
CA LYS A 363 25.30 2.36 27.74
C LYS A 363 26.70 2.77 28.23
N ASN A 364 27.01 4.07 28.24
CA ASN A 364 28.34 4.61 28.54
C ASN A 364 28.35 5.49 29.82
N GLU A 365 27.76 5.02 30.92
CA GLU A 365 28.07 5.61 32.23
C GLU A 365 29.47 5.15 32.69
N VAL A 366 30.47 5.93 32.28
CA VAL A 366 31.81 5.94 32.87
C VAL A 366 31.73 6.63 34.23
N MET A 367 32.25 5.96 35.26
CA MET A 367 32.32 6.44 36.65
C MET A 367 32.89 7.87 36.77
N PRO A 368 32.37 8.72 37.67
CA PRO A 368 32.88 10.07 37.84
C PRO A 368 34.18 10.06 38.67
N THR A 369 35.31 10.36 38.02
CA THR A 369 36.53 10.81 38.70
C THR A 369 36.31 12.20 39.27
N LYS A 370 36.39 12.32 40.60
CA LYS A 370 36.43 13.58 41.34
C LYS A 370 37.64 14.42 40.90
N MET A 371 37.41 15.68 40.56
CA MET A 371 38.45 16.71 40.63
C MET A 371 37.87 18.01 41.21
N ASN A 372 38.64 18.58 42.13
CA ASN A 372 38.31 19.63 43.09
C ASN A 372 37.94 20.97 42.46
N SER A 373 36.99 21.66 43.10
CA SER A 373 36.78 23.10 42.98
C SER A 373 37.70 23.88 43.94
N PRO A 374 38.22 25.05 43.54
CA PRO A 374 38.62 26.09 44.48
C PRO A 374 37.50 27.13 44.66
N GLN A 375 37.22 27.44 45.92
CA GLN A 375 36.35 28.52 46.39
C GLN A 375 37.01 29.90 46.23
N VAL A 376 36.20 30.94 46.01
CA VAL A 376 36.43 32.29 46.57
C VAL A 376 35.09 32.90 47.02
N GLU A 377 34.99 33.15 48.33
CA GLU A 377 34.00 33.99 49.03
C GLU A 377 34.18 35.47 48.65
N LYS A 378 33.21 36.39 48.71
CA LYS A 378 32.50 36.93 49.90
C LYS A 378 31.52 38.02 49.41
N LYS A 379 30.24 37.99 49.84
CA LYS A 379 29.59 38.90 50.82
C LYS A 379 29.36 40.34 50.30
N ASP A 380 28.22 41.01 50.50
CA ASP A 380 27.34 40.99 51.68
C ASP A 380 25.98 41.70 51.41
N THR A 381 24.96 41.32 52.20
CA THR A 381 23.87 42.15 52.77
C THR A 381 22.75 42.73 51.88
N LEU A 382 21.45 42.77 52.23
CA LEU A 382 20.64 42.64 53.47
C LEU A 382 19.19 42.31 53.00
N SER A 383 18.55 41.22 53.44
CA SER A 383 17.52 41.15 54.52
C SER A 383 16.27 42.02 54.26
N GLU A 384 15.05 41.50 54.35
CA GLU A 384 14.37 41.18 55.62
C GLU A 384 13.09 40.39 55.32
N THR A 385 12.96 39.18 55.88
CA THR A 385 12.06 38.77 56.99
C THR A 385 10.67 38.31 56.53
N SER A 386 9.94 37.46 57.25
CA SER A 386 10.21 36.15 57.87
C SER A 386 8.95 35.80 58.68
N ILE A 387 8.38 34.60 58.45
CA ILE A 387 8.02 33.61 59.49
C ILE A 387 6.69 33.91 60.28
N PRO A 388 5.91 32.91 60.79
CA PRO A 388 5.53 31.56 60.32
C PRO A 388 4.12 31.11 60.87
N LYS A 389 3.92 29.78 61.02
CA LYS A 389 2.96 29.01 61.86
C LYS A 389 1.60 28.68 61.20
N ASN A 390 1.05 27.46 61.26
CA ASN A 390 1.41 26.18 61.88
C ASN A 390 0.34 25.12 61.46
N ILE A 391 0.63 23.83 61.68
CA ILE A 391 -0.29 22.69 61.90
C ILE A 391 -0.86 21.91 60.68
N SER A 392 -0.10 20.87 60.32
CA SER A 392 -0.47 19.43 60.35
C SER A 392 -1.56 18.82 59.44
N LYS A 393 -1.08 17.78 58.73
CA LYS A 393 -1.61 16.41 58.49
C LYS A 393 -2.61 16.17 57.34
N LYS A 394 -2.03 15.47 56.34
CA LYS A 394 -2.55 14.34 55.54
C LYS A 394 -3.84 14.59 54.73
N ASN A 395 -3.66 14.73 53.42
CA ASN A 395 -4.00 13.68 52.46
C ASN A 395 -3.22 13.89 51.15
N SER A 396 -2.87 12.78 50.50
CA SER A 396 -2.02 12.67 49.32
C SER A 396 -2.77 12.99 48.01
N THR A 397 -2.05 13.62 47.06
CA THR A 397 -2.12 13.59 45.56
C THR A 397 -2.06 14.99 44.93
N PRO A 398 -1.65 15.15 43.65
CA PRO A 398 -0.41 14.75 42.98
C PRO A 398 0.51 15.98 42.73
N LYS A 399 1.77 15.74 42.33
CA LYS A 399 2.79 16.78 42.06
C LYS A 399 2.34 17.76 40.97
N LYS A 400 2.54 19.07 41.18
CA LYS A 400 2.53 20.10 40.14
C LYS A 400 3.61 19.76 39.11
N GLU A 401 3.22 19.47 37.87
CA GLU A 401 4.12 19.44 36.71
C GLU A 401 4.28 20.86 36.17
N SER A 402 5.51 21.32 36.02
CA SER A 402 5.83 22.55 35.30
C SER A 402 5.55 22.38 33.80
N LEU A 403 5.20 23.47 33.11
CA LEU A 403 4.84 23.55 31.68
C LEU A 403 5.91 23.13 30.64
N GLY A 404 6.97 22.45 31.05
CA GLY A 404 8.08 22.03 30.18
C GLY A 404 7.75 20.98 29.11
N ASN A 405 6.51 20.50 29.00
CA ASN A 405 6.06 19.47 28.06
C ASN A 405 4.76 19.85 27.32
N PHE A 406 4.49 21.13 27.09
CA PHE A 406 3.22 21.58 26.45
C PHE A 406 2.95 20.91 25.08
N ASP A 407 3.98 20.61 24.30
CA ASP A 407 3.88 19.86 23.03
C ASP A 407 3.26 18.46 23.17
N VAL A 408 3.40 17.84 24.34
CA VAL A 408 2.82 16.52 24.65
C VAL A 408 1.35 16.63 25.07
N PHE A 409 0.95 17.78 25.63
CA PHE A 409 -0.40 18.04 26.10
C PHE A 409 -1.30 18.66 25.02
N TRP A 410 -0.73 19.43 24.08
CA TRP A 410 -1.48 20.09 23.00
C TRP A 410 -2.34 19.13 22.16
N PRO A 411 -1.87 17.95 21.73
CA PRO A 411 -2.70 17.00 21.00
C PRO A 411 -3.89 16.48 21.83
N LYS A 412 -3.72 16.30 23.14
CA LYS A 412 -4.79 15.85 24.05
C LYS A 412 -5.83 16.94 24.30
N ILE A 413 -5.40 18.20 24.39
CA ILE A 413 -6.28 19.37 24.50
C ILE A 413 -7.12 19.50 23.23
N LEU A 414 -6.51 19.33 22.04
CA LEU A 414 -7.24 19.32 20.77
C LEU A 414 -8.26 18.17 20.70
N GLU A 415 -7.95 17.00 21.25
CA GLU A 415 -8.87 15.86 21.24
C GLU A 415 -10.12 16.09 22.14
N GLU A 416 -9.94 16.68 23.34
CA GLU A 416 -11.08 17.08 24.17
C GLU A 416 -11.90 18.21 23.52
N MET A 417 -11.22 19.19 22.90
CA MET A 417 -11.89 20.29 22.20
C MET A 417 -12.75 19.86 21.02
N LYS A 418 -12.36 18.78 20.33
CA LYS A 418 -13.15 18.19 19.23
C LYS A 418 -14.53 17.72 19.69
N GLN A 419 -14.70 17.35 20.96
CA GLN A 419 -15.97 16.84 21.49
C GLN A 419 -16.96 17.96 21.82
N GLU A 420 -16.48 19.17 22.13
CA GLU A 420 -17.32 20.30 22.54
C GLU A 420 -17.47 21.41 21.48
N LEU A 421 -16.57 21.49 20.50
CA LEU A 421 -16.63 22.50 19.43
C LEU A 421 -17.30 21.99 18.14
N THR A 422 -17.96 22.90 17.42
CA THR A 422 -18.44 22.62 16.04
C THR A 422 -17.26 22.32 15.10
N PRO A 423 -17.44 21.46 14.07
CA PRO A 423 -16.35 21.08 13.16
C PRO A 423 -15.62 22.25 12.49
N ARG A 424 -16.34 23.34 12.21
CA ARG A 424 -15.78 24.58 11.65
C ARG A 424 -14.82 25.27 12.62
N LYS A 425 -15.21 25.44 13.89
CA LYS A 425 -14.36 26.09 14.90
C LYS A 425 -13.16 25.22 15.29
N TYR A 426 -13.33 23.89 15.32
CA TYR A 426 -12.24 22.95 15.52
C TYR A 426 -11.16 23.05 14.42
N SER A 427 -11.59 23.25 13.17
CA SER A 427 -10.65 23.42 12.04
C SER A 427 -9.72 24.63 12.20
N TYR A 428 -10.15 25.66 12.93
CA TYR A 428 -9.31 26.83 13.20
C TYR A 428 -8.14 26.48 14.13
N LEU A 429 -8.37 25.61 15.12
CA LEU A 429 -7.35 25.20 16.08
C LEU A 429 -6.31 24.26 15.44
N THR A 430 -6.71 23.46 14.46
CA THR A 430 -5.78 22.62 13.69
C THR A 430 -4.86 23.42 12.76
N ALA A 431 -5.22 24.67 12.45
CA ALA A 431 -4.47 25.57 11.57
C ALA A 431 -3.51 26.51 12.32
N VAL A 432 -3.39 26.36 13.65
CA VAL A 432 -2.62 27.25 14.54
C VAL A 432 -1.52 26.47 15.24
N ARG A 433 -0.39 27.14 15.49
CA ARG A 433 0.67 26.62 16.37
C ARG A 433 0.51 27.25 17.75
N ALA A 434 0.51 26.44 18.80
CA ALA A 434 0.48 26.94 20.17
C ALA A 434 1.87 26.83 20.77
N ASP A 435 2.34 27.91 21.39
CA ASP A 435 3.62 27.98 22.09
C ASP A 435 3.42 28.58 23.48
N VAL A 436 4.33 28.33 24.41
CA VAL A 436 4.26 28.83 25.79
C VAL A 436 5.34 29.88 25.98
N GLU A 437 4.95 31.15 26.12
CA GLU A 437 5.91 32.26 26.29
C GLU A 437 6.40 32.40 27.74
N GLU A 438 5.53 32.19 28.73
CA GLU A 438 5.81 32.26 30.18
C GLU A 438 5.01 31.17 30.91
N GLU A 439 5.35 30.84 32.17
CA GLU A 439 4.76 29.74 32.95
C GLU A 439 3.22 29.76 33.08
N ASP A 440 2.51 30.80 32.65
CA ASP A 440 1.03 30.85 32.64
C ASP A 440 0.44 31.48 31.36
N VAL A 441 1.21 31.67 30.27
CA VAL A 441 0.73 32.32 29.03
C VAL A 441 0.91 31.41 27.80
N ILE A 442 -0.21 31.08 27.14
CA ILE A 442 -0.22 30.34 25.88
C ILE A 442 -0.41 31.30 24.72
N ASN A 443 0.50 31.27 23.77
CA ASN A 443 0.45 32.05 22.54
C ASN A 443 0.00 31.17 21.36
N LEU A 444 -1.13 31.53 20.76
CA LEU A 444 -1.66 30.95 19.53
C LEU A 444 -1.12 31.73 18.33
N ILE A 445 -0.14 31.16 17.64
CA ILE A 445 0.55 31.74 16.50
C ILE A 445 -0.19 31.35 15.21
N VAL A 446 -0.76 32.36 14.55
CA VAL A 446 -1.44 32.25 13.26
C VAL A 446 -0.49 32.65 12.13
N ASP A 447 -0.51 31.88 11.04
CA ASP A 447 0.28 32.23 9.86
C ASP A 447 -0.22 33.54 9.23
N LYS A 448 0.71 34.39 8.76
CA LYS A 448 0.42 35.73 8.25
C LYS A 448 -0.42 35.70 6.97
N GLU A 449 -0.36 34.61 6.22
CA GLU A 449 -1.20 34.37 5.04
C GLU A 449 -2.70 34.19 5.39
N ASN A 450 -3.03 33.96 6.67
CA ASN A 450 -4.39 33.72 7.16
C ASN A 450 -4.87 34.81 8.14
N GLU A 451 -4.81 36.08 7.73
CA GLU A 451 -5.27 37.24 8.53
C GLU A 451 -6.76 37.15 8.94
N PHE A 452 -7.60 36.50 8.12
CA PHE A 452 -8.99 36.18 8.44
C PHE A 452 -9.12 35.27 9.68
N LEU A 453 -8.25 34.26 9.80
CA LEU A 453 -8.25 33.31 10.93
C LEU A 453 -7.85 34.00 12.23
N PHE A 454 -6.89 34.93 12.15
CA PHE A 454 -6.47 35.76 13.28
C PHE A 454 -7.61 36.62 13.82
N GLU A 455 -8.40 37.26 12.94
CA GLU A 455 -9.56 38.05 13.36
C GLU A 455 -10.68 37.19 13.98
N GLU A 456 -10.98 36.01 13.44
CA GLU A 456 -12.02 35.13 13.99
C GLU A 456 -11.62 34.54 15.35
N LEU A 457 -10.35 34.14 15.54
CA LEU A 457 -9.86 33.62 16.81
C LEU A 457 -9.84 34.69 17.91
N LYS A 458 -9.52 35.94 17.55
CA LYS A 458 -9.55 37.06 18.50
C LYS A 458 -10.96 37.47 18.93
N LYS A 459 -11.97 37.25 18.06
CA LYS A 459 -13.39 37.55 18.33
C LYS A 459 -14.13 36.41 19.03
N SER A 460 -13.60 35.19 18.99
CA SER A 460 -14.27 33.99 19.50
C SER A 460 -13.95 33.73 20.98
N GLU A 461 -14.65 34.41 21.88
CA GLU A 461 -14.55 34.20 23.34
C GLU A 461 -14.79 32.73 23.73
N GLU A 462 -15.70 32.03 23.03
CA GLU A 462 -16.03 30.63 23.26
C GLU A 462 -14.83 29.67 23.11
N ILE A 463 -13.94 29.92 22.14
CA ILE A 463 -12.75 29.07 21.93
C ILE A 463 -11.72 29.33 23.03
N ILE A 464 -11.52 30.61 23.39
CA ILE A 464 -10.56 31.03 24.40
C ILE A 464 -10.97 30.54 25.79
N ASP A 465 -12.25 30.65 26.14
CA ASP A 465 -12.77 30.23 27.45
C ASP A 465 -12.79 28.71 27.60
N LEU A 466 -13.10 28.00 26.50
CA LEU A 466 -13.00 26.53 26.49
C LEU A 466 -11.55 26.07 26.66
N LEU A 467 -10.58 26.75 26.03
CA LEU A 467 -9.15 26.45 26.17
C LEU A 467 -8.69 26.63 27.61
N LYS A 468 -9.09 27.75 28.23
CA LYS A 468 -8.81 28.02 29.66
C LYS A 468 -9.44 26.97 30.56
N SER A 469 -10.69 26.58 30.31
CA SER A 469 -11.41 25.57 31.11
C SER A 469 -10.75 24.19 31.05
N ILE A 470 -10.42 23.72 29.83
CA ILE A 470 -9.78 22.41 29.63
C ILE A 470 -8.39 22.39 30.26
N ILE A 471 -7.62 23.46 30.12
CA ILE A 471 -6.25 23.51 30.67
C ILE A 471 -6.28 23.68 32.18
N ALA A 472 -7.22 24.45 32.74
CA ALA A 472 -7.44 24.50 34.18
C ALA A 472 -7.85 23.12 34.75
N LYS A 473 -8.68 22.36 34.02
CA LYS A 473 -9.10 21.02 34.42
C LYS A 473 -7.99 19.97 34.32
N MET A 474 -7.21 20.00 33.24
CA MET A 474 -6.15 19.02 32.97
C MET A 474 -4.86 19.30 33.77
N MET A 475 -4.48 20.57 33.88
CA MET A 475 -3.17 20.99 34.39
C MET A 475 -3.26 21.74 35.72
N GLY A 476 -4.46 22.17 36.14
CA GLY A 476 -4.66 22.88 37.41
C GLY A 476 -4.10 24.31 37.43
N LEU A 477 -3.90 24.91 36.25
CA LEU A 477 -3.31 26.24 36.07
C LEU A 477 -4.34 27.21 35.47
N GLU A 478 -4.37 28.45 35.98
CA GLU A 478 -5.12 29.54 35.35
C GLU A 478 -4.23 30.21 34.31
N ILE A 479 -4.56 30.00 33.04
CA ILE A 479 -3.75 30.47 31.91
C ILE A 479 -4.34 31.70 31.22
N ILE A 480 -3.46 32.52 30.64
CA ILE A 480 -3.82 33.61 29.75
C ILE A 480 -3.54 33.18 28.32
N VAL A 481 -4.55 33.25 27.45
CA VAL A 481 -4.42 32.93 26.02
C VAL A 481 -4.23 34.21 25.23
N LYS A 482 -3.12 34.32 24.49
CA LYS A 482 -2.84 35.39 23.53
C LYS A 482 -2.88 34.81 22.12
N VAL A 483 -3.31 35.62 21.15
CA VAL A 483 -3.29 35.26 19.72
C VAL A 483 -2.35 36.24 19.02
N THR A 484 -1.36 35.74 18.28
CA THR A 484 -0.37 36.56 17.56
C THR A 484 -0.22 36.13 16.10
N LEU A 485 0.20 37.06 15.24
CA LEU A 485 0.54 36.80 13.84
C LEU A 485 2.04 36.50 13.72
N SER A 486 2.39 35.46 12.95
CA SER A 486 3.76 35.13 12.57
C SER A 486 4.45 36.32 11.86
N LEU A 487 5.65 36.72 12.32
CA LEU A 487 6.49 37.74 11.68
C LEU A 487 7.53 37.10 10.74
N ASP A 488 7.75 37.73 9.57
CA ASP A 488 8.62 37.27 8.46
C ASP A 488 9.99 36.74 8.92
N THR A 489 10.16 35.41 8.90
CA THR A 489 11.39 34.67 9.27
C THR A 489 12.45 34.63 8.16
N LYS A 490 12.55 35.67 7.32
CA LYS A 490 13.64 35.80 6.33
C LYS A 490 14.68 36.89 6.63
N LYS A 491 14.45 37.79 7.59
CA LYS A 491 15.44 38.83 7.96
C LYS A 491 16.11 38.63 9.32
N ASN A 492 15.43 38.07 10.32
CA ASN A 492 15.99 37.94 11.68
C ASN A 492 17.00 36.81 11.88
N ILE A 493 17.11 35.85 10.95
CA ILE A 493 18.11 34.77 11.02
C ILE A 493 19.49 35.28 10.58
N GLN A 494 19.55 36.27 9.69
CA GLN A 494 20.82 36.85 9.25
C GLN A 494 21.46 37.70 10.34
N GLU A 495 20.71 38.55 11.05
CA GLU A 495 21.30 39.41 12.09
C GLU A 495 21.71 38.64 13.36
N LYS A 496 20.90 37.66 13.82
CA LYS A 496 21.30 36.79 14.94
C LYS A 496 22.40 35.80 14.57
N GLY A 497 22.43 35.32 13.32
CA GLY A 497 23.49 34.44 12.83
C GLY A 497 24.83 35.17 12.73
N LEU A 498 24.83 36.44 12.33
CA LEU A 498 26.03 37.26 12.21
C LEU A 498 26.60 37.64 13.58
N SER A 499 25.74 38.01 14.56
CA SER A 499 26.21 38.36 15.91
C SER A 499 26.78 37.16 16.65
N VAL A 500 26.17 35.98 16.51
CA VAL A 500 26.66 34.73 17.13
C VAL A 500 27.93 34.24 16.46
N ALA A 501 28.09 34.44 15.15
CA ALA A 501 29.34 34.12 14.45
C ALA A 501 30.49 35.08 14.85
N GLN A 502 30.20 36.38 15.07
CA GLN A 502 31.20 37.35 15.51
C GLN A 502 31.69 37.06 16.93
N GLU A 503 30.81 36.66 17.85
CA GLU A 503 31.19 36.26 19.22
C GLU A 503 31.95 34.93 19.30
N ILE A 504 31.71 33.99 18.38
CA ILE A 504 32.36 32.66 18.40
C ILE A 504 33.74 32.69 17.73
N PHE A 505 33.94 33.54 16.73
CA PHE A 505 35.15 33.50 15.89
C PHE A 505 36.13 34.66 16.11
N ASP A 506 35.82 35.64 16.96
CA ASP A 506 36.72 36.77 17.33
C ASP A 506 37.29 37.50 16.08
N VAL A 507 36.42 37.72 15.09
CA VAL A 507 36.77 38.43 13.85
C VAL A 507 36.05 39.78 13.86
N GLU A 508 36.80 40.84 14.17
CA GLU A 508 36.38 42.21 13.89
C GLU A 508 36.45 42.44 12.37
N ASP A 509 35.30 42.75 11.77
CA ASP A 509 35.07 43.15 10.38
C ASP A 509 35.16 42.07 9.29
N LEU A 510 33.97 41.56 8.93
CA LEU A 510 33.68 41.08 7.58
C LEU A 510 32.61 42.02 6.99
N THR A 511 33.06 42.95 6.14
CA THR A 511 32.20 43.86 5.37
C THR A 511 31.61 43.18 4.14
#